data_AF-A0A8J3H2V2-F1
#
_entry.id   AF-A0A8J3H2V2-F1
#
_cell.length_a   1.000
_cell.length_b   1.000
_cell.length_c   1.000
_cell.angle_alpha   90.00
_cell.angle_beta   90.00
_cell.angle_gamma   90.00
#
_symmetry.space_group_name_H-M   'P 1'
#
loop_
_entity.id
_entity.type
_entity.pdbx_description
1 polymer ?
#
loop_
_entity_poly.entity_id
_entity_poly.type
_entity_poly.pdbx_seq_one_letter_code
_entity_poly.pdbx_strand_id
1 'polypeptide(L)'
;MSLPVHFINLDRVPERAAFMQEQCARAGFDRVHRFSAVDAATTPLSPRYRPGRWGAYWSLLLSEVAVFESHRALWQQVAESGQPAVLMEDDVLLSEQAGAVCAALATAAERFDMVKLDSPGGPLRLGPATRMGGQSLRPLTGVIASAAAYLLTPTGAALLLRQSQSYCDHLDDFLTRRYPGYRAFQLDPAVAVQGMFADLADRSDIPPSISGSERTGAAPRARADKGPAAYRLVKELRRSTRKMTRRLITDRLLLARGGCLAAVPLASDLPPYRP
;
A
#
# COMPACT_ATOMS: atom_id res chain seq x y z
N MET A 1 -24.87 3.05 -5.92
CA MET A 1 -23.89 4.11 -6.27
C MET A 1 -22.59 3.42 -6.64
N SER A 2 -21.93 3.83 -7.73
CA SER A 2 -20.63 3.27 -8.13
C SER A 2 -19.54 3.63 -7.11
N LEU A 3 -18.56 2.74 -6.94
CA LEU A 3 -17.45 2.88 -5.98
C LEU A 3 -16.41 3.89 -6.51
N PRO A 4 -16.16 5.03 -5.83
CA PRO A 4 -15.14 5.96 -6.28
C PRO A 4 -13.74 5.35 -6.27
N VAL A 5 -12.96 5.70 -7.29
CA VAL A 5 -11.58 5.26 -7.48
C VAL A 5 -10.69 6.46 -7.64
N HIS A 6 -9.57 6.49 -6.91
CA HIS A 6 -8.57 7.53 -7.00
C HIS A 6 -7.21 6.94 -7.30
N PHE A 7 -6.49 7.51 -8.28
CA PHE A 7 -5.07 7.24 -8.45
C PHE A 7 -4.26 8.51 -8.25
N ILE A 8 -3.17 8.39 -7.50
CA ILE A 8 -2.27 9.48 -7.12
C ILE A 8 -1.20 9.60 -8.19
N ASN A 9 -1.10 10.77 -8.81
CA ASN A 9 -0.15 11.01 -9.90
C ASN A 9 0.43 12.41 -9.80
N LEU A 10 1.74 12.54 -10.03
CA LEU A 10 2.40 13.83 -10.14
C LEU A 10 1.98 14.52 -11.45
N ASP A 11 1.60 15.80 -11.38
CA ASP A 11 1.13 16.57 -12.54
C ASP A 11 2.13 16.61 -13.71
N ARG A 12 3.43 16.50 -13.41
CA ARG A 12 4.51 16.50 -14.41
C ARG A 12 4.70 15.17 -15.14
N VAL A 13 3.94 14.12 -14.79
CA VAL A 13 4.07 12.76 -15.37
C VAL A 13 2.75 12.34 -16.04
N PRO A 14 2.30 13.05 -17.09
CA PRO A 14 0.99 12.83 -17.72
C PRO A 14 0.86 11.44 -18.38
N GLU A 15 1.95 10.84 -18.81
CA GLU A 15 1.98 9.51 -19.43
C GLU A 15 1.54 8.41 -18.46
N ARG A 16 1.91 8.51 -17.17
CA ARG A 16 1.46 7.56 -16.14
C ARG A 16 -0.02 7.78 -15.79
N ALA A 17 -0.51 9.01 -15.90
CA ALA A 17 -1.93 9.29 -15.74
C ALA A 17 -2.76 8.67 -16.86
N ALA A 18 -2.32 8.79 -18.12
CA ALA A 18 -2.97 8.15 -19.26
C ALA A 18 -2.98 6.62 -19.12
N PHE A 19 -1.84 6.04 -18.75
CA PHE A 19 -1.72 4.61 -18.47
C PHE A 19 -2.73 4.16 -17.38
N MET A 20 -2.82 4.87 -16.26
CA MET A 20 -3.75 4.51 -15.20
C MET A 20 -5.22 4.66 -15.61
N GLN A 21 -5.55 5.63 -16.46
CA GLN A 21 -6.91 5.75 -17.01
C GLN A 21 -7.27 4.51 -17.84
N GLU A 22 -6.37 4.05 -18.70
CA GLU A 22 -6.57 2.83 -19.50
C GLU A 22 -6.65 1.57 -18.62
N GLN A 23 -5.76 1.44 -17.62
CA GLN A 23 -5.81 0.34 -16.65
C GLN A 23 -7.15 0.30 -15.91
N CYS A 24 -7.64 1.45 -15.44
CA CYS A 24 -8.89 1.52 -14.71
C CYS A 24 -10.11 1.20 -15.60
N ALA A 25 -10.13 1.70 -16.83
CA ALA A 25 -11.20 1.41 -17.79
C ALA A 25 -11.25 -0.10 -18.10
N ARG A 26 -10.11 -0.72 -18.37
CA ARG A 26 -10.00 -2.17 -18.61
C ARG A 26 -10.41 -3.00 -17.40
N ALA A 27 -10.08 -2.53 -16.19
CA ALA A 27 -10.48 -3.15 -14.93
C ALA A 27 -11.98 -3.00 -14.61
N GLY A 28 -12.75 -2.28 -15.43
CA GLY A 28 -14.18 -2.06 -15.22
C GLY A 28 -14.51 -1.02 -14.16
N PHE A 29 -13.60 -0.08 -13.86
CA PHE A 29 -13.90 1.06 -13.01
C PHE A 29 -14.53 2.20 -13.83
N ASP A 30 -15.68 2.69 -13.39
CA ASP A 30 -16.50 3.69 -14.08
C ASP A 30 -16.40 5.10 -13.46
N ARG A 31 -15.95 5.20 -12.20
CA ARG A 31 -15.88 6.47 -11.45
C ARG A 31 -14.47 6.77 -10.95
N VAL A 32 -13.59 7.05 -11.91
CA VAL A 32 -12.14 7.21 -11.71
C VAL A 32 -11.77 8.69 -11.63
N HIS A 33 -10.97 9.05 -10.63
CA HIS A 33 -10.49 10.41 -10.39
C HIS A 33 -8.97 10.42 -10.27
N ARG A 34 -8.29 11.25 -11.05
CA ARG A 34 -6.88 11.55 -10.82
C ARG A 34 -6.75 12.48 -9.62
N PHE A 35 -5.92 12.11 -8.66
CA PHE A 35 -5.54 12.97 -7.54
C PHE A 35 -4.14 13.54 -7.81
N SER A 36 -4.01 14.88 -7.82
CA SER A 36 -2.71 15.55 -7.95
C SER A 36 -1.87 15.25 -6.72
N ALA A 37 -0.77 14.53 -6.93
CA ALA A 37 0.13 14.12 -5.86
C ALA A 37 0.81 15.34 -5.24
N VAL A 38 1.05 15.27 -3.93
CA VAL A 38 1.94 16.19 -3.25
C VAL A 38 3.33 16.02 -3.86
N ASP A 39 3.90 17.11 -4.34
CA ASP A 39 5.21 17.12 -4.95
C ASP A 39 6.27 17.57 -3.95
N ALA A 40 7.22 16.70 -3.64
CA ALA A 40 8.32 16.97 -2.73
C ALA A 40 9.24 18.11 -3.20
N ALA A 41 9.24 18.44 -4.50
CA ALA A 41 10.06 19.53 -5.04
C ALA A 41 9.49 20.92 -4.74
N THR A 42 8.17 21.02 -4.56
CA THR A 42 7.46 22.32 -4.45
C THR A 42 6.68 22.47 -3.15
N THR A 43 6.40 21.37 -2.45
CA THR A 43 5.60 21.40 -1.23
C THR A 43 6.48 21.44 0.02
N PRO A 44 6.23 22.38 0.95
CA PRO A 44 6.90 22.38 2.25
C PRO A 44 6.69 21.07 3.01
N LEU A 45 7.68 20.71 3.84
CA LEU A 45 7.59 19.53 4.70
C LEU A 45 6.38 19.61 5.64
N SER A 46 5.66 18.51 5.74
CA SER A 46 4.49 18.40 6.60
C SER A 46 4.85 18.68 8.06
N PRO A 47 4.06 19.53 8.77
CA PRO A 47 4.22 19.73 10.20
C PRO A 47 3.75 18.52 11.00
N ARG A 48 3.35 17.39 10.40
CA ARG A 48 3.08 16.11 11.09
C ARG A 48 4.26 15.14 11.01
N TYR A 49 5.16 15.36 10.05
CA TYR A 49 6.37 14.57 9.93
C TYR A 49 7.32 14.88 11.09
N ARG A 50 7.80 13.82 11.75
CA ARG A 50 8.60 13.92 12.97
C ARG A 50 9.81 12.97 12.94
N PRO A 51 10.88 13.34 12.21
CA PRO A 51 12.13 12.58 12.21
C PRO A 51 12.84 12.64 13.56
N GLY A 52 13.89 11.83 13.73
CA GLY A 52 14.76 11.83 14.91
C GLY A 52 14.17 11.14 16.13
N ARG A 53 13.04 10.46 16.00
CA ARG A 53 12.45 9.67 17.09
C ARG A 53 13.02 8.25 17.11
N TRP A 54 13.02 7.63 18.29
CA TRP A 54 13.44 6.24 18.50
C TRP A 54 12.36 5.23 18.02
N GLY A 55 11.95 5.37 16.76
CA GLY A 55 10.92 4.59 16.09
C GLY A 55 11.48 3.53 15.13
N ALA A 56 10.62 3.01 14.25
CA ALA A 56 11.02 2.04 13.22
C ALA A 56 12.00 2.66 12.21
N TYR A 57 11.85 3.96 11.92
CA TYR A 57 12.73 4.73 11.06
C TYR A 57 13.21 5.99 11.79
N TRP A 58 14.36 6.50 11.36
CA TRP A 58 14.93 7.73 11.91
C TRP A 58 14.47 8.95 11.11
N SER A 59 14.53 8.85 9.79
CA SER A 59 13.96 9.81 8.86
C SER A 59 13.48 9.10 7.60
N LEU A 60 12.67 9.80 6.82
CA LEU A 60 12.19 9.45 5.49
C LEU A 60 12.81 10.41 4.46
N LEU A 61 12.80 10.01 3.19
CA LEU A 61 13.06 10.89 2.07
C LEU A 61 11.92 11.91 1.91
N LEU A 62 12.21 13.09 1.35
CA LEU A 62 11.17 14.09 1.09
C LEU A 62 10.08 13.54 0.16
N SER A 63 10.45 12.74 -0.84
CA SER A 63 9.51 12.04 -1.72
C SER A 63 8.62 11.06 -0.97
N GLU A 64 9.12 10.40 0.07
CA GLU A 64 8.34 9.45 0.88
C GLU A 64 7.37 10.19 1.81
N VAL A 65 7.77 11.35 2.33
CA VAL A 65 6.86 12.25 3.06
C VAL A 65 5.75 12.74 2.14
N ALA A 66 6.08 13.13 0.91
CA ALA A 66 5.11 13.61 -0.07
C ALA A 66 4.12 12.51 -0.51
N VAL A 67 4.60 11.28 -0.75
CA VAL A 67 3.72 10.11 -0.97
C VAL A 67 2.80 9.90 0.23
N PHE A 68 3.32 9.93 1.45
CA PHE A 68 2.50 9.78 2.66
C PHE A 68 1.40 10.84 2.74
N GLU A 69 1.73 12.13 2.54
CA GLU A 69 0.74 13.21 2.59
C GLU A 69 -0.29 13.14 1.47
N SER A 70 0.08 12.65 0.28
CA SER A 70 -0.88 12.41 -0.81
C SER A 70 -1.94 11.39 -0.41
N HIS A 71 -1.53 10.25 0.16
CA HIS A 71 -2.46 9.24 0.67
C HIS A 71 -3.29 9.79 1.83
N ARG A 72 -2.66 10.52 2.75
CA ARG A 72 -3.35 11.13 3.89
C ARG A 72 -4.43 12.13 3.45
N ALA A 73 -4.19 12.89 2.39
CA ALA A 73 -5.19 13.80 1.80
C ALA A 73 -6.38 13.02 1.23
N LEU A 74 -6.15 11.90 0.54
CA LEU A 74 -7.24 11.02 0.09
C LEU A 74 -7.96 10.34 1.27
N TRP A 75 -7.28 9.98 2.36
CA TRP A 75 -7.95 9.48 3.56
C TRP A 75 -8.93 10.52 4.12
N GLN A 76 -8.57 11.80 4.09
CA GLN A 76 -9.48 12.88 4.50
C GLN A 76 -10.74 12.89 3.62
N GLN A 77 -10.58 12.83 2.29
CA GLN A 77 -11.72 12.78 1.37
C GLN A 77 -12.61 11.55 1.59
N VAL A 78 -12.01 10.37 1.80
CA VAL A 78 -12.76 9.13 2.05
C VAL A 78 -13.55 9.24 3.36
N ALA A 79 -12.93 9.73 4.43
CA ALA A 79 -13.60 9.92 5.72
C ALA A 79 -14.78 10.91 5.63
N GLU A 80 -14.62 12.01 4.89
CA GLU A 80 -15.66 13.04 4.70
C GLU A 80 -16.78 12.58 3.78
N SER A 81 -16.47 11.80 2.75
CA SER A 81 -17.45 11.34 1.76
C SER A 81 -18.47 10.32 2.32
N GLY A 82 -18.17 9.67 3.44
CA GLY A 82 -19.02 8.65 4.04
C GLY A 82 -19.17 7.34 3.24
N GLN A 83 -18.41 7.16 2.15
CA GLN A 83 -18.41 5.94 1.34
C GLN A 83 -16.99 5.38 1.14
N PRO A 84 -16.83 4.05 0.97
CA PRO A 84 -15.53 3.46 0.65
C PRO A 84 -14.98 3.96 -0.70
N ALA A 85 -13.65 3.90 -0.86
CA ALA A 85 -12.99 4.21 -2.13
C ALA A 85 -11.76 3.33 -2.37
N VAL A 86 -11.46 3.06 -3.64
CA VAL A 86 -10.21 2.43 -4.05
C VAL A 86 -9.16 3.51 -4.24
N LEU A 87 -8.02 3.37 -3.57
CA LEU A 87 -6.89 4.31 -3.63
C LEU A 87 -5.68 3.60 -4.24
N MET A 88 -5.04 4.24 -5.23
CA MET A 88 -3.92 3.66 -5.99
C MET A 88 -2.78 4.66 -6.23
N GLU A 89 -1.56 4.15 -6.42
CA GLU A 89 -0.43 4.87 -7.04
C GLU A 89 -0.54 4.79 -8.58
N ASP A 90 0.32 5.53 -9.30
CA ASP A 90 0.31 5.65 -10.76
C ASP A 90 1.21 4.66 -11.53
N ASP A 91 1.72 3.63 -10.85
CA ASP A 91 2.51 2.50 -11.39
C ASP A 91 1.83 1.16 -11.13
N VAL A 92 0.51 1.12 -11.12
CA VAL A 92 -0.25 -0.10 -10.81
C VAL A 92 -0.72 -0.79 -12.07
N LEU A 93 -0.48 -2.09 -12.17
CA LEU A 93 -1.17 -2.95 -13.11
C LEU A 93 -2.41 -3.54 -12.46
N LEU A 94 -3.54 -3.50 -13.18
CA LEU A 94 -4.82 -3.98 -12.70
C LEU A 94 -5.29 -5.20 -13.50
N SER A 95 -5.86 -6.15 -12.76
CA SER A 95 -6.64 -7.23 -13.35
C SER A 95 -7.94 -6.68 -13.94
N GLU A 96 -8.41 -7.28 -15.03
CA GLU A 96 -9.73 -7.04 -15.63
C GLU A 96 -10.87 -7.28 -14.64
N GLN A 97 -10.63 -8.10 -13.61
CA GLN A 97 -11.61 -8.42 -12.57
C GLN A 97 -11.63 -7.42 -11.42
N ALA A 98 -10.69 -6.47 -11.34
CA ALA A 98 -10.50 -5.63 -10.16
C ALA A 98 -11.74 -4.78 -9.82
N GLY A 99 -12.44 -4.23 -10.82
CA GLY A 99 -13.67 -3.46 -10.63
C GLY A 99 -14.78 -4.28 -9.98
N ALA A 100 -15.06 -5.45 -10.54
CA ALA A 100 -16.09 -6.36 -10.01
C ALA A 100 -15.76 -6.84 -8.59
N VAL A 101 -14.49 -7.18 -8.33
CA VAL A 101 -14.00 -7.62 -7.01
C VAL A 101 -14.15 -6.51 -5.98
N CYS A 102 -13.73 -5.29 -6.29
CA CYS A 102 -13.85 -4.14 -5.38
C CYS A 102 -15.31 -3.76 -5.12
N ALA A 103 -16.18 -3.79 -6.14
CA ALA A 103 -17.61 -3.57 -5.97
C ALA A 103 -18.24 -4.61 -5.04
N ALA A 104 -17.89 -5.88 -5.21
CA ALA A 104 -18.37 -6.96 -4.34
C ALA A 104 -17.87 -6.79 -2.89
N LEU A 105 -16.60 -6.44 -2.68
CA LEU A 105 -16.06 -6.15 -1.35
C LEU A 105 -16.74 -4.95 -0.67
N ALA A 106 -17.06 -3.91 -1.44
CA ALA A 106 -17.73 -2.72 -0.91
C ALA A 106 -19.11 -3.05 -0.28
N THR A 107 -19.77 -4.14 -0.69
CA THR A 107 -21.02 -4.60 -0.05
C THR A 107 -20.84 -5.12 1.38
N ALA A 108 -19.61 -5.35 1.83
CA ALA A 108 -19.25 -5.83 3.16
C ALA A 108 -18.31 -4.85 3.90
N ALA A 109 -18.38 -3.56 3.54
CA ALA A 109 -17.51 -2.51 4.06
C ALA A 109 -17.56 -2.34 5.58
N GLU A 110 -18.62 -2.77 6.25
CA GLU A 110 -18.73 -2.77 7.71
C GLU A 110 -17.79 -3.78 8.39
N ARG A 111 -17.29 -4.78 7.65
CA ARG A 111 -16.48 -5.89 8.18
C ARG A 111 -14.97 -5.67 8.14
N PHE A 112 -14.51 -4.65 7.42
CA PHE A 112 -13.10 -4.30 7.31
C PHE A 112 -12.90 -2.79 7.39
N ASP A 113 -11.65 -2.38 7.59
CA ASP A 113 -11.27 -0.97 7.53
C ASP A 113 -10.45 -0.69 6.26
N MET A 114 -9.60 -1.65 5.88
CA MET A 114 -8.81 -1.62 4.65
C MET A 114 -8.62 -3.03 4.07
N VAL A 115 -8.69 -3.13 2.74
CA VAL A 115 -8.29 -4.33 2.00
C VAL A 115 -7.18 -3.96 1.03
N LYS A 116 -6.00 -4.58 1.19
CA LYS A 116 -4.89 -4.46 0.26
C LYS A 116 -5.21 -5.23 -1.01
N LEU A 117 -5.13 -4.56 -2.15
CA LEU A 117 -5.48 -5.10 -3.47
C LEU A 117 -4.23 -5.57 -4.22
N ASP A 118 -3.08 -4.96 -3.95
CA ASP A 118 -1.79 -5.38 -4.48
C ASP A 118 -1.00 -6.28 -3.52
N SER A 119 0.05 -6.92 -4.02
CA SER A 119 1.01 -7.68 -3.20
C SER A 119 2.43 -7.54 -3.77
N PRO A 120 3.47 -7.41 -2.93
CA PRO A 120 4.86 -7.21 -3.36
C PRO A 120 5.58 -8.51 -3.77
N GLY A 121 4.88 -9.64 -3.80
CA GLY A 121 5.48 -10.96 -3.97
C GLY A 121 6.23 -11.46 -2.72
N GLY A 122 6.87 -12.61 -2.85
CA GLY A 122 7.56 -13.28 -1.75
C GLY A 122 6.64 -13.76 -0.61
N PRO A 123 7.16 -14.47 0.39
CA PRO A 123 6.35 -15.07 1.45
C PRO A 123 5.85 -14.04 2.48
N LEU A 124 4.52 -13.91 2.59
CA LEU A 124 3.84 -13.07 3.56
C LEU A 124 3.27 -13.90 4.72
N ARG A 125 3.16 -13.28 5.89
CA ARG A 125 2.51 -13.89 7.07
C ARG A 125 1.08 -13.39 7.16
N LEU A 126 0.13 -14.26 6.87
CA LEU A 126 -1.27 -13.88 6.78
C LEU A 126 -2.11 -14.75 7.73
N GLY A 127 -3.16 -14.14 8.28
CA GLY A 127 -4.10 -14.84 9.16
C GLY A 127 -4.89 -15.93 8.43
N PRO A 128 -5.77 -16.64 9.17
CA PRO A 128 -6.66 -17.62 8.56
C PRO A 128 -7.54 -16.97 7.50
N ALA A 129 -7.77 -17.69 6.41
CA ALA A 129 -8.61 -17.24 5.32
C ALA A 129 -10.04 -16.98 5.81
N THR A 130 -10.66 -15.94 5.28
CA THR A 130 -12.05 -15.56 5.52
C THR A 130 -12.69 -15.13 4.19
N ARG A 131 -14.01 -14.97 4.19
CA ARG A 131 -14.75 -14.46 3.02
C ARG A 131 -15.56 -13.21 3.35
N MET A 132 -15.48 -12.21 2.49
CA MET A 132 -16.25 -10.97 2.52
C MET A 132 -16.58 -10.57 1.08
N GLY A 133 -17.82 -10.16 0.82
CA GLY A 133 -18.24 -9.80 -0.56
C GLY A 133 -17.99 -10.91 -1.58
N GLY A 134 -18.11 -12.18 -1.19
CA GLY A 134 -17.79 -13.32 -2.05
C GLY A 134 -16.29 -13.57 -2.31
N GLN A 135 -15.39 -12.67 -1.91
CA GLN A 135 -13.95 -12.78 -2.13
C GLN A 135 -13.26 -13.51 -0.98
N SER A 136 -12.08 -14.11 -1.24
CA SER A 136 -11.23 -14.65 -0.18
C SER A 136 -10.21 -13.60 0.27
N LEU A 137 -10.09 -13.45 1.59
CA LEU A 137 -9.18 -12.49 2.21
C LEU A 137 -8.45 -13.14 3.37
N ARG A 138 -7.31 -12.56 3.76
CA ARG A 138 -6.57 -12.97 4.94
C ARG A 138 -6.21 -11.77 5.81
N PRO A 139 -6.44 -11.81 7.13
CA PRO A 139 -6.05 -10.71 8.02
C PRO A 139 -4.55 -10.42 7.94
N LEU A 140 -4.18 -9.15 7.90
CA LEU A 140 -2.78 -8.77 7.97
C LEU A 140 -2.22 -9.06 9.37
N THR A 141 -1.04 -9.70 9.42
CA THR A 141 -0.38 -10.05 10.69
C THR A 141 0.80 -9.17 11.08
N GLY A 142 1.24 -8.34 10.16
CA GLY A 142 2.29 -7.36 10.35
C GLY A 142 2.41 -6.49 9.12
N VAL A 143 3.48 -5.71 9.08
CA VAL A 143 3.77 -4.81 7.98
C VAL A 143 4.07 -5.59 6.70
N ILE A 144 3.56 -5.10 5.57
CA ILE A 144 3.76 -5.62 4.23
C ILE A 144 4.21 -4.46 3.36
N ALA A 145 5.18 -4.72 2.49
CA ALA A 145 5.67 -3.72 1.56
C ALA A 145 4.60 -3.35 0.53
N SER A 146 4.75 -2.15 -0.03
CA SER A 146 3.84 -1.54 -1.01
C SER A 146 2.50 -1.07 -0.42
N ALA A 147 2.12 0.13 -0.85
CA ALA A 147 0.80 0.73 -0.63
C ALA A 147 0.12 1.05 -1.97
N ALA A 148 0.52 0.34 -3.03
CA ALA A 148 0.22 0.73 -4.40
C ALA A 148 -1.27 0.64 -4.74
N ALA A 149 -2.02 -0.30 -4.16
CA ALA A 149 -3.47 -0.34 -4.34
C ALA A 149 -4.21 -0.93 -3.13
N TYR A 150 -5.22 -0.22 -2.63
CA TYR A 150 -6.06 -0.69 -1.53
C TYR A 150 -7.47 -0.08 -1.55
N LEU A 151 -8.45 -0.84 -1.07
CA LEU A 151 -9.80 -0.37 -0.79
C LEU A 151 -9.86 0.11 0.66
N LEU A 152 -10.33 1.34 0.87
CA LEU A 152 -10.40 1.99 2.17
C LEU A 152 -11.84 2.39 2.50
N THR A 153 -12.26 2.11 3.73
CA THR A 153 -13.56 2.56 4.25
C THR A 153 -13.44 3.91 4.97
N PRO A 154 -14.54 4.65 5.18
CA PRO A 154 -14.52 5.87 5.98
C PRO A 154 -14.02 5.67 7.41
N THR A 155 -14.37 4.54 8.06
CA THR A 155 -13.89 4.21 9.41
C THR A 155 -12.39 3.94 9.44
N GLY A 156 -11.89 3.20 8.44
CA GLY A 156 -10.47 2.97 8.26
C GLY A 156 -9.70 4.26 8.00
N ALA A 157 -10.24 5.13 7.13
CA ALA A 157 -9.65 6.42 6.82
C ALA A 157 -9.55 7.33 8.07
N ALA A 158 -10.64 7.46 8.83
CA ALA A 158 -10.66 8.21 10.08
C ALA A 158 -9.66 7.66 11.11
N LEU A 159 -9.52 6.33 11.20
CA LEU A 159 -8.52 5.70 12.06
C LEU A 159 -7.10 6.04 11.62
N LEU A 160 -6.78 5.90 10.33
CA LEU A 160 -5.44 6.21 9.80
C LEU A 160 -5.09 7.70 9.97
N LEU A 161 -6.06 8.60 9.79
CA LEU A 161 -5.90 10.04 10.05
C LEU A 161 -5.61 10.33 11.53
N ARG A 162 -6.29 9.64 12.44
CA ARG A 162 -6.05 9.76 13.88
C ARG A 162 -4.66 9.25 14.26
N GLN A 163 -4.22 8.13 13.67
CA GLN A 163 -2.89 7.59 13.94
C GLN A 163 -1.77 8.42 13.31
N SER A 164 -2.06 9.17 12.23
CA SER A 164 -1.06 9.94 11.47
C SER A 164 -0.95 11.41 11.90
N GLN A 165 -1.41 11.77 13.11
CA GLN A 165 -1.19 13.11 13.67
C GLN A 165 0.31 13.41 13.89
N SER A 166 1.12 12.38 14.07
CA SER A 166 2.58 12.43 14.02
C SER A 166 3.10 11.13 13.42
N TYR A 167 3.98 11.18 12.42
CA TYR A 167 4.53 9.97 11.81
C TYR A 167 6.01 10.10 11.42
N CYS A 168 6.66 8.94 11.32
CA CYS A 168 7.98 8.74 10.75
C CYS A 168 8.12 7.26 10.34
N ASP A 169 7.09 6.72 9.70
CA ASP A 169 7.07 5.37 9.15
C ASP A 169 6.85 5.48 7.63
N HIS A 170 7.42 4.57 6.86
CA HIS A 170 7.01 4.44 5.45
C HIS A 170 5.51 4.19 5.38
N LEU A 171 4.88 4.66 4.30
CA LEU A 171 3.44 4.61 4.12
C LEU A 171 2.89 3.18 4.18
N ASP A 172 3.55 2.24 3.51
CA ASP A 172 3.17 0.82 3.47
C ASP A 172 3.21 0.16 4.85
N ASP A 173 4.29 0.38 5.60
CA ASP A 173 4.42 -0.03 7.00
C ASP A 173 3.30 0.58 7.85
N PHE A 174 3.04 1.88 7.69
CA PHE A 174 2.01 2.58 8.46
C PHE A 174 0.61 2.06 8.14
N LEU A 175 0.31 1.84 6.86
CA LEU A 175 -0.97 1.38 6.34
C LEU A 175 -1.28 -0.05 6.76
N THR A 176 -0.28 -0.93 6.79
CA THR A 176 -0.46 -2.37 7.05
C THR A 176 -0.20 -2.79 8.50
N ARG A 177 0.37 -1.88 9.31
CA ARG A 177 0.57 -2.11 10.74
C ARG A 177 -0.77 -2.33 11.45
N ARG A 178 -0.74 -3.22 12.43
CA ARG A 178 -1.86 -3.44 13.34
C ARG A 178 -2.02 -2.27 14.31
N TYR A 179 -3.19 -1.66 14.29
CA TYR A 179 -3.66 -0.77 15.34
C TYR A 179 -4.83 -1.43 16.10
N PRO A 180 -5.04 -1.09 17.37
CA PRO A 180 -6.24 -1.52 18.08
C PRO A 180 -7.51 -1.14 17.30
N GLY A 181 -8.36 -2.14 17.03
CA GLY A 181 -9.61 -1.96 16.28
C GLY A 181 -9.47 -1.80 14.77
N TYR A 182 -8.25 -1.79 14.21
CA TYR A 182 -8.04 -1.65 12.77
C TYR A 182 -8.04 -3.02 12.07
N ARG A 183 -9.04 -3.26 11.22
CA ARG A 183 -9.27 -4.52 10.51
C ARG A 183 -8.75 -4.43 9.09
N ALA A 184 -7.45 -4.69 8.95
CA ALA A 184 -6.76 -4.74 7.66
C ALA A 184 -6.65 -6.16 7.13
N PHE A 185 -6.91 -6.33 5.82
CA PHE A 185 -6.85 -7.62 5.14
C PHE A 185 -6.04 -7.55 3.85
N GLN A 186 -5.46 -8.67 3.46
CA GLN A 186 -4.91 -8.94 2.14
C GLN A 186 -6.00 -9.65 1.31
N LEU A 187 -6.26 -9.17 0.10
CA LEU A 187 -7.04 -9.91 -0.89
C LEU A 187 -6.21 -11.09 -1.44
N ASP A 188 -6.82 -12.26 -1.59
CA ASP A 188 -6.16 -13.51 -2.01
C ASP A 188 -7.06 -14.26 -3.01
N PRO A 189 -6.79 -14.23 -4.33
CA PRO A 189 -5.63 -13.63 -5.00
C PRO A 189 -5.68 -12.10 -5.09
N ALA A 190 -4.51 -11.46 -5.17
CA ALA A 190 -4.40 -10.02 -5.37
C ALA A 190 -4.77 -9.64 -6.81
N VAL A 191 -5.52 -8.54 -6.97
CA VAL A 191 -6.03 -8.05 -8.28
C VAL A 191 -5.26 -6.85 -8.81
N ALA A 192 -4.18 -6.49 -8.13
CA ALA A 192 -3.26 -5.44 -8.54
C ALA A 192 -1.80 -5.87 -8.27
N VAL A 193 -0.86 -5.24 -8.97
CA VAL A 193 0.56 -5.35 -8.67
C VAL A 193 1.26 -4.04 -9.03
N GLN A 194 2.16 -3.57 -8.17
CA GLN A 194 3.00 -2.41 -8.51
C GLN A 194 4.03 -2.84 -9.55
N GLY A 195 4.26 -2.02 -10.58
CA GLY A 195 5.10 -2.37 -11.72
C GLY A 195 6.52 -2.79 -11.34
N MET A 196 7.09 -2.23 -10.27
CA MET A 196 8.41 -2.64 -9.77
C MET A 196 8.48 -4.10 -9.26
N PHE A 197 7.35 -4.71 -8.89
CA PHE A 197 7.25 -6.11 -8.45
C PHE A 197 6.77 -7.05 -9.55
N ALA A 198 6.38 -6.53 -10.71
CA ALA A 198 5.93 -7.34 -11.84
C ALA A 198 7.10 -7.69 -12.77
N ASP A 199 7.07 -8.88 -13.34
CA ASP A 199 7.95 -9.22 -14.47
C ASP A 199 7.38 -8.60 -15.75
N LEU A 200 8.04 -7.57 -16.23
CA LEU A 200 7.64 -6.77 -17.40
C LEU A 200 8.65 -6.87 -18.54
N ALA A 201 9.59 -7.82 -18.50
CA ALA A 201 10.68 -7.90 -19.48
C ALA A 201 10.19 -7.98 -20.94
N ASP A 202 9.10 -8.69 -21.18
CA ASP A 202 8.53 -8.92 -22.52
C ASP A 202 7.31 -8.02 -22.83
N ARG A 203 7.08 -6.97 -22.04
CA ARG A 203 5.88 -6.12 -22.14
C ARG A 203 6.18 -4.73 -22.71
N SER A 204 6.22 -4.65 -24.04
CA SER A 204 6.43 -3.38 -24.75
C SER A 204 5.23 -2.43 -24.69
N ASP A 205 4.04 -2.93 -24.34
CA ASP A 205 2.81 -2.17 -24.17
C ASP A 205 2.77 -1.37 -22.86
N ILE A 206 3.71 -1.61 -21.94
CA ILE A 206 3.77 -0.93 -20.64
C ILE A 206 4.89 0.11 -20.67
N PRO A 207 4.60 1.38 -20.32
CA PRO A 207 5.63 2.42 -20.27
C PRO A 207 6.77 2.03 -19.30
N PRO A 208 8.05 2.26 -19.68
CA PRO A 208 9.18 1.94 -18.80
C PRO A 208 9.12 2.62 -17.42
N SER A 209 8.49 3.79 -17.34
CA SER A 209 8.28 4.54 -16.10
C SER A 209 7.41 3.81 -15.06
N ILE A 210 6.64 2.78 -15.45
CA ILE A 210 5.87 1.91 -14.54
C ILE A 210 6.78 0.93 -13.78
N SER A 211 7.89 0.53 -14.37
CA SER A 211 8.89 -0.35 -13.73
C SER A 211 9.88 0.42 -12.84
N GLY A 212 10.00 1.73 -13.09
CA GLY A 212 10.89 2.64 -12.39
C GLY A 212 10.18 3.44 -11.29
N SER A 213 10.97 4.11 -10.45
CA SER A 213 10.44 5.05 -9.48
C SER A 213 10.76 6.47 -9.94
N GLU A 214 9.74 7.26 -10.26
CA GLU A 214 9.84 8.69 -10.65
C GLU A 214 10.22 9.62 -9.48
N ARG A 215 10.90 9.10 -8.44
CA ARG A 215 11.40 9.84 -7.28
C ARG A 215 12.56 10.78 -7.61
N THR A 216 12.95 10.88 -8.88
CA THR A 216 14.09 11.65 -9.37
C THR A 216 13.69 13.05 -9.84
N GLY A 217 13.75 14.01 -8.92
CA GLY A 217 14.33 15.31 -9.26
C GLY A 217 15.85 15.14 -9.39
N ALA A 218 16.49 15.85 -10.31
CA ALA A 218 17.88 15.73 -10.78
C ALA A 218 19.02 15.91 -9.73
N ALA A 219 18.79 15.65 -8.45
CA ALA A 219 19.80 15.67 -7.39
C ALA A 219 20.37 14.26 -7.14
N PRO A 220 21.64 14.12 -6.68
CA PRO A 220 22.18 12.82 -6.27
C PRO A 220 21.22 12.14 -5.30
N ARG A 221 20.96 10.83 -5.48
CA ARG A 221 20.03 10.03 -4.66
C ARG A 221 20.20 10.40 -3.18
N ALA A 222 19.33 11.29 -2.71
CA ALA A 222 19.36 11.72 -1.33
C ALA A 222 19.16 10.48 -0.47
N ARG A 223 20.03 10.28 0.51
CA ARG A 223 19.90 9.17 1.46
C ARG A 223 19.25 9.73 2.70
N ALA A 224 18.19 9.08 3.18
CA ALA A 224 17.61 9.38 4.47
C ALA A 224 18.69 9.24 5.56
N ASP A 225 18.67 10.16 6.54
CA ASP A 225 19.51 10.04 7.72
C ASP A 225 19.13 8.75 8.47
N LYS A 226 20.13 7.93 8.75
CA LYS A 226 19.95 6.65 9.45
C LYS A 226 20.03 6.81 10.97
N GLY A 227 20.34 8.01 11.44
CA GLY A 227 20.46 8.37 12.83
C GLY A 227 21.75 7.91 13.51
N PRO A 228 21.87 8.21 14.81
CA PRO A 228 23.04 7.91 15.62
C PRO A 228 23.40 6.42 15.61
N ALA A 229 24.68 6.10 15.79
CA ALA A 229 25.15 4.71 15.84
C ALA A 229 24.43 3.87 16.90
N ALA A 230 24.16 4.45 18.08
CA ALA A 230 23.42 3.79 19.15
C ALA A 230 21.99 3.38 18.72
N TYR A 231 21.28 4.26 18.01
CA TYR A 231 19.96 3.94 17.44
C TYR A 231 20.04 2.75 16.48
N ARG A 232 21.03 2.76 15.58
CA ARG A 232 21.24 1.69 14.59
C ARG A 232 21.53 0.35 15.26
N LEU A 233 22.40 0.33 16.26
CA LEU A 233 22.72 -0.87 17.03
C LEU A 233 21.49 -1.44 17.75
N VAL A 234 20.76 -0.59 18.49
CA VAL A 234 19.54 -1.02 19.20
C VAL A 234 18.48 -1.53 18.23
N LYS A 235 18.32 -0.88 17.08
CA LYS A 235 17.40 -1.31 16.02
C LYS A 235 17.78 -2.70 15.47
N GLU A 236 19.06 -2.94 15.24
CA GLU A 236 19.56 -4.24 14.76
C GLU A 236 19.36 -5.35 15.80
N LEU A 237 19.64 -5.09 17.07
CA LEU A 237 19.36 -6.02 18.16
C LEU A 237 17.86 -6.35 18.23
N ARG A 238 16.99 -5.33 18.20
CA ARG A 238 15.52 -5.51 18.17
C ARG A 238 15.06 -6.29 16.94
N ARG A 239 15.66 -6.06 15.78
CA ARG A 239 15.34 -6.79 14.54
C ARG A 239 15.71 -8.27 14.69
N SER A 240 16.88 -8.57 15.24
CA SER A 240 17.38 -9.92 15.44
C SER A 240 16.54 -10.69 16.45
N THR A 241 16.23 -10.09 17.60
CA THR A 241 15.33 -10.71 18.59
C THR A 241 13.95 -10.98 18.02
N ARG A 242 13.34 -10.01 17.33
CA ARG A 242 12.05 -10.20 16.63
C ARG A 242 12.10 -11.32 15.60
N LYS A 243 13.18 -11.41 14.80
CA LYS A 243 13.34 -12.46 13.80
C LYS A 243 13.39 -13.84 14.45
N MET A 244 14.09 -13.96 15.57
CA MET A 244 14.18 -15.21 16.34
C MET A 244 12.84 -15.60 16.96
N THR A 245 12.19 -14.67 17.68
CA THR A 245 10.86 -14.89 18.27
C THR A 245 9.82 -15.26 17.21
N ARG A 246 9.87 -14.61 16.03
CA ARG A 246 8.98 -14.93 14.90
C ARG A 246 9.12 -16.38 14.46
N ARG A 247 10.35 -16.81 14.18
CA ARG A 247 10.63 -18.18 13.72
C ARG A 247 10.26 -19.25 14.75
N LEU A 248 10.55 -19.01 16.02
CA LEU A 248 10.38 -20.01 17.07
C LEU A 248 8.94 -20.10 17.60
N ILE A 249 8.23 -18.97 17.66
CA ILE A 249 6.96 -18.86 18.38
C ILE A 249 5.85 -18.37 17.45
N THR A 250 6.01 -17.17 16.87
CA THR A 250 4.91 -16.51 16.16
C THR A 250 4.46 -17.28 14.92
N ASP A 251 5.39 -17.83 14.16
CA ASP A 251 5.08 -18.57 12.93
C ASP A 251 4.36 -19.88 13.25
N ARG A 252 4.80 -20.60 14.30
CA ARG A 252 4.11 -21.80 14.78
C ARG A 252 2.68 -21.51 15.24
N LEU A 253 2.50 -20.45 16.03
CA LEU A 253 1.18 -20.03 16.49
C LEU A 253 0.29 -19.55 15.34
N LEU A 254 0.86 -18.87 14.35
CA LEU A 254 0.14 -18.43 13.16
C LEU A 254 -0.41 -19.63 12.39
N LEU A 255 0.45 -20.62 12.12
CA LEU A 255 0.09 -21.84 11.41
C LEU A 255 -0.93 -22.68 12.20
N ALA A 256 -0.74 -22.81 13.52
CA ALA A 256 -1.68 -23.53 14.40
C ALA A 256 -3.08 -22.89 14.43
N ARG A 257 -3.19 -21.59 14.13
CA ARG A 257 -4.46 -20.85 14.02
C ARG A 257 -5.03 -20.83 12.59
N GLY A 258 -4.47 -21.63 11.67
CA GLY A 258 -4.90 -21.69 10.28
C GLY A 258 -4.40 -20.55 9.39
N GLY A 259 -3.46 -19.73 9.88
CA GLY A 259 -2.76 -18.75 9.06
C GLY A 259 -1.76 -19.41 8.09
N CYS A 260 -1.09 -18.59 7.28
CA CYS A 260 -0.11 -19.08 6.31
C CYS A 260 1.17 -18.25 6.26
N LEU A 261 2.22 -18.86 5.72
CA LEU A 261 3.46 -18.22 5.27
C LEU A 261 3.64 -18.52 3.78
N ALA A 262 3.07 -17.69 2.91
CA ALA A 262 3.04 -17.93 1.47
C ALA A 262 3.03 -16.62 0.69
N ALA A 263 3.44 -16.67 -0.57
CA ALA A 263 3.17 -15.58 -1.50
C ALA A 263 1.67 -15.55 -1.81
N VAL A 264 1.14 -14.34 -1.93
CA VAL A 264 -0.24 -14.14 -2.39
C VAL A 264 -0.23 -14.33 -3.91
N PRO A 265 -1.02 -15.24 -4.48
CA PRO A 265 -1.15 -15.35 -5.92
C PRO A 265 -1.69 -14.04 -6.50
N LEU A 266 -1.21 -13.66 -7.67
CA LEU A 266 -1.84 -12.62 -8.48
C LEU A 266 -3.03 -13.23 -9.25
N ALA A 267 -4.00 -12.40 -9.61
CA ALA A 267 -5.02 -12.75 -10.59
C ALA A 267 -4.36 -13.25 -11.89
N SER A 268 -4.98 -14.23 -12.54
CA SER A 268 -4.35 -14.99 -13.64
C SER A 268 -4.01 -14.16 -14.88
N ASP A 269 -4.62 -13.00 -15.04
CA ASP A 269 -4.41 -12.05 -16.14
C ASP A 269 -3.34 -10.98 -15.84
N LEU A 270 -2.79 -10.96 -14.61
CA LEU A 270 -1.66 -10.12 -14.26
C LEU A 270 -0.33 -10.78 -14.63
N PRO A 271 0.72 -10.00 -14.96
CA PRO A 271 2.07 -10.54 -15.09
C PRO A 271 2.51 -11.19 -13.77
N PRO A 272 3.38 -12.22 -13.82
CA PRO A 272 3.91 -12.84 -12.62
C PRO A 272 4.79 -11.85 -11.83
N TYR A 273 5.11 -12.22 -10.59
CA TYR A 273 6.11 -11.48 -9.84
C TYR A 273 7.47 -11.53 -10.51
N ARG A 274 8.19 -10.41 -10.43
CA ARG A 274 9.61 -10.37 -10.74
C ARG A 274 10.36 -11.39 -9.85
N PRO A 275 11.23 -12.23 -10.42
CA PRO A 275 11.98 -13.24 -9.67
C PRO A 275 12.96 -12.64 -8.65
#